data_AF-A0AAU9XBR7-F1
#
_entry.id   AF-A0AAU9XBR7-F1
#
_cell.length_a   1.000
_cell.length_b   1.000
_cell.length_c   1.000
_cell.angle_alpha   90.00
_cell.angle_beta   90.00
_cell.angle_gamma   90.00
#
_symmetry.space_group_name_H-M   'P 1'
#
loop_
_entity.id
_entity.type
_entity.pdbx_description
1 polymer ?
#
loop_
_entity_poly.entity_id
_entity_poly.type
_entity_poly.pdbx_seq_one_letter_code
_entity_poly.pdbx_strand_id
1 'polypeptide(L)'
;FSFDLRNIYQNNIKGGFFLPKSVVKLKMQYNDLTLDDMKEILQNSKDITFLNISGNPLGPNLTADIFAGFDRIVYLELSESGLKRIESGAFQAMKKIVKL
;
A
#
# COMPACT_ATOMS: atom_id res chain seq x y z
N PHE A 1 6.91 -14.49 -2.63
CA PHE A 1 6.82 -14.10 -4.05
C PHE A 1 6.87 -12.57 -4.16
N SER A 2 7.50 -12.00 -5.19
CA SER A 2 7.54 -10.55 -5.43
C SER A 2 6.59 -10.21 -6.57
N PHE A 3 5.72 -9.24 -6.37
CA PHE A 3 4.81 -8.73 -7.39
C PHE A 3 5.12 -7.26 -7.65
N ASP A 4 5.37 -6.94 -8.91
CA ASP A 4 5.92 -5.66 -9.33
C ASP A 4 5.07 -5.11 -10.48
N LEU A 5 4.35 -4.02 -10.20
CA LEU A 5 3.50 -3.28 -11.15
C LEU A 5 4.01 -1.84 -11.32
N ARG A 6 5.33 -1.66 -11.28
CA ARG A 6 5.93 -0.33 -11.43
C ARG A 6 5.69 0.25 -12.82
N ASN A 7 5.33 1.53 -12.84
CA ASN A 7 5.37 2.51 -13.92
C ASN A 7 6.17 2.08 -15.18
N ILE A 8 5.45 1.52 -16.15
CA ILE A 8 5.92 1.31 -17.52
C ILE A 8 5.47 2.51 -18.38
N TYR A 9 5.68 3.76 -17.94
CA TYR A 9 5.35 5.03 -18.63
C TYR A 9 3.92 5.19 -19.22
N GLN A 10 3.02 4.21 -19.09
CA GLN A 10 1.70 4.14 -19.73
C GLN A 10 0.65 3.37 -18.91
N ASN A 11 0.98 2.84 -17.73
CA ASN A 11 0.00 2.11 -16.92
C ASN A 11 -0.62 3.05 -15.89
N ASN A 12 -1.71 3.71 -16.30
CA ASN A 12 -2.70 4.34 -15.43
C ASN A 12 -3.50 3.24 -14.70
N ILE A 13 -2.84 2.41 -13.90
CA ILE A 13 -3.56 1.41 -13.10
C ILE A 13 -4.43 2.19 -12.11
N LYS A 14 -5.73 1.95 -12.24
CA LYS A 14 -6.81 2.53 -11.45
C LYS A 14 -7.85 1.45 -11.21
N GLY A 15 -8.67 1.60 -10.17
CA GLY A 15 -9.60 0.55 -9.78
C GLY A 15 -8.91 -0.55 -8.98
N GLY A 16 -9.71 -1.38 -8.32
CA GLY A 16 -9.22 -2.53 -7.58
C GLY A 16 -9.01 -3.78 -8.43
N PHE A 17 -8.09 -4.63 -7.96
CA PHE A 17 -7.81 -5.95 -8.50
C PHE A 17 -7.24 -6.83 -7.40
N PHE A 18 -7.39 -8.15 -7.51
CA PHE A 18 -6.95 -9.06 -6.45
C PHE A 18 -5.51 -9.52 -6.65
N LEU A 19 -4.75 -9.51 -5.55
CA LEU A 19 -3.42 -10.09 -5.47
C LEU A 19 -3.47 -11.55 -4.99
N PRO A 20 -2.54 -12.41 -5.44
CA PRO A 20 -2.36 -13.73 -4.85
C PRO A 20 -1.98 -13.63 -3.37
N LYS A 21 -2.54 -14.49 -2.52
CA LYS A 21 -2.25 -14.51 -1.07
C LYS A 21 -0.75 -14.69 -0.74
N SER A 22 0.01 -15.28 -1.66
CA SER A 22 1.45 -15.54 -1.53
C SER A 22 2.37 -14.33 -1.78
N VAL A 23 1.81 -13.14 -2.07
CA VAL A 23 2.59 -11.92 -2.28
C VAL A 23 3.24 -11.49 -0.97
N VAL A 24 4.56 -11.35 -1.00
CA VAL A 24 5.39 -10.98 0.16
C VAL A 24 6.05 -9.61 -0.05
N LYS A 25 6.36 -9.25 -1.29
CA LYS A 25 6.88 -7.94 -1.67
C LYS A 25 5.98 -7.37 -2.76
N LEU A 26 5.46 -6.16 -2.52
CA LEU A 26 4.55 -5.47 -3.42
C LEU A 26 5.11 -4.08 -3.77
N LYS A 27 5.20 -3.81 -5.07
CA LYS A 27 5.64 -2.53 -5.62
C LYS A 27 4.59 -2.02 -6.60
N MET A 28 3.95 -0.91 -6.25
CA MET A 28 2.90 -0.26 -7.05
C MET A 28 3.08 1.27 -7.09
N GLN A 29 4.31 1.75 -6.90
CA GLN A 29 4.59 3.18 -6.92
C GLN A 29 4.32 3.83 -8.28
N TYR A 30 3.99 5.12 -8.26
CA TYR A 30 3.73 5.96 -9.43
C TYR A 30 2.63 5.40 -10.35
N ASN A 31 1.47 5.09 -9.76
CA ASN A 31 0.21 4.80 -10.46
C ASN A 31 -0.87 5.83 -10.04
N ASP A 32 -2.13 5.60 -10.42
CA ASP A 32 -3.28 6.48 -10.10
C ASP A 32 -4.24 5.80 -9.09
N LEU A 33 -3.67 5.08 -8.13
CA LEU A 33 -4.44 4.29 -7.17
C LEU A 33 -4.87 5.14 -5.98
N THR A 34 -6.16 5.16 -5.72
CA THR A 34 -6.75 5.82 -4.56
C THR A 34 -6.61 4.96 -3.30
N LEU A 35 -6.97 5.52 -2.14
CA LEU A 35 -7.04 4.76 -0.90
C LEU A 35 -8.05 3.60 -1.00
N ASP A 36 -9.16 3.77 -1.71
CA ASP A 36 -10.18 2.73 -1.87
C ASP A 36 -9.68 1.59 -2.76
N ASP A 37 -8.96 1.91 -3.83
CA ASP A 37 -8.29 0.89 -4.66
C ASP A 37 -7.30 0.07 -3.82
N MET A 38 -6.54 0.75 -2.94
CA MET A 38 -5.63 0.08 -2.02
C MET A 38 -6.38 -0.87 -1.07
N LYS A 39 -7.53 -0.48 -0.51
CA LYS A 39 -8.32 -1.37 0.37
C LYS A 39 -8.71 -2.65 -0.35
N GLU A 40 -9.15 -2.54 -1.59
CA GLU A 40 -9.54 -3.68 -2.41
C GLU A 40 -8.34 -4.57 -2.76
N ILE A 41 -7.26 -3.98 -3.27
CA ILE A 41 -6.05 -4.70 -3.70
C ILE A 41 -5.39 -5.44 -2.53
N LEU A 42 -5.35 -4.81 -1.36
CA LEU A 42 -4.69 -5.29 -0.15
C LEU A 42 -5.59 -6.16 0.74
N GLN A 43 -6.86 -6.39 0.37
CA GLN A 43 -7.84 -7.07 1.21
C GLN A 43 -7.39 -8.46 1.64
N ASN A 44 -6.77 -9.23 0.74
CA ASN A 44 -6.49 -10.66 0.94
C ASN A 44 -5.00 -11.01 1.08
N SER A 45 -4.09 -10.08 0.79
CA SER A 45 -2.64 -10.34 0.75
C SER A 45 -1.95 -9.86 2.03
N LYS A 46 -2.21 -10.53 3.15
CA LYS A 46 -1.72 -10.11 4.48
C LYS A 46 -0.30 -10.58 4.83
N ASP A 47 0.32 -11.38 3.97
CA ASP A 47 1.71 -11.85 4.12
C ASP A 47 2.77 -10.86 3.62
N ILE A 48 2.36 -9.64 3.25
CA ILE A 48 3.26 -8.60 2.74
C ILE A 48 4.22 -8.14 3.85
N THR A 49 5.50 -8.10 3.50
CA THR A 49 6.61 -7.63 4.35
C THR A 49 7.24 -6.36 3.80
N PHE A 50 7.12 -6.12 2.50
CA PHE A 50 7.62 -4.94 1.81
C PHE A 50 6.49 -4.35 0.95
N LEU A 51 6.12 -3.12 1.24
CA LEU A 51 5.08 -2.39 0.50
C LEU A 51 5.63 -1.05 0.04
N ASN A 52 5.63 -0.82 -1.27
CA ASN A 52 5.91 0.50 -1.83
C ASN A 52 4.72 0.95 -2.69
N ILE A 53 4.07 2.01 -2.23
CA ILE A 53 2.89 2.64 -2.85
C ILE A 53 3.09 4.15 -3.03
N SER A 54 4.35 4.63 -3.04
CA SER A 54 4.64 6.05 -3.22
C SER A 54 4.14 6.60 -4.55
N GLY A 55 3.88 7.90 -4.61
CA GLY A 55 3.45 8.57 -5.83
C GLY A 55 2.06 8.14 -6.33
N ASN A 56 1.21 7.59 -5.46
CA ASN A 56 -0.21 7.35 -5.72
C ASN A 56 -1.08 8.38 -4.97
N PRO A 57 -2.23 8.81 -5.50
CA PRO A 57 -3.10 9.81 -4.85
C PRO A 57 -3.90 9.22 -3.67
N LEU A 58 -3.21 8.79 -2.60
CA LEU A 58 -3.82 8.19 -1.40
C LEU A 58 -4.46 9.22 -0.45
N GLY A 59 -4.14 10.51 -0.64
CA GLY A 59 -4.59 11.62 0.19
C GLY A 59 -6.04 12.06 -0.01
N PRO A 60 -6.53 12.98 0.83
CA PRO A 60 -5.74 13.75 1.80
C PRO A 60 -5.55 13.05 3.17
N ASN A 61 -6.33 12.02 3.48
CA ASN A 61 -6.36 11.39 4.82
C ASN A 61 -5.96 9.92 4.74
N LEU A 62 -4.91 9.54 5.47
CA LEU A 62 -4.55 8.14 5.68
C LEU A 62 -5.30 7.60 6.90
N THR A 63 -6.22 6.67 6.69
CA THR A 63 -7.09 6.10 7.74
C THR A 63 -6.48 4.87 8.40
N ALA A 64 -6.90 4.55 9.63
CA ALA A 64 -6.31 3.45 10.41
C ALA A 64 -6.70 2.03 9.97
N ASP A 65 -7.74 1.90 9.15
CA ASP A 65 -8.22 0.62 8.64
C ASP A 65 -7.43 0.11 7.43
N ILE A 66 -6.76 1.00 6.67
CA ILE A 66 -6.08 0.62 5.41
C ILE A 66 -5.02 -0.47 5.62
N PHE A 67 -4.34 -0.43 6.76
CA PHE A 67 -3.30 -1.38 7.12
C PHE A 67 -3.75 -2.44 8.12
N ALA A 68 -5.06 -2.59 8.32
CA ALA A 68 -5.58 -3.65 9.18
C ALA A 68 -5.12 -5.04 8.71
N GLY A 69 -4.58 -5.82 9.65
CA GLY A 69 -4.05 -7.16 9.40
C GLY A 69 -2.65 -7.21 8.79
N PHE A 70 -1.98 -6.07 8.55
CA PHE A 70 -0.61 -6.03 8.03
C PHE A 70 0.46 -6.05 9.14
N ASP A 71 0.41 -7.07 10.00
CA ASP A 71 1.32 -7.23 11.14
C ASP A 71 2.73 -7.72 10.75
N ARG A 72 2.93 -8.04 9.47
CA ARG A 72 4.18 -8.54 8.90
C ARG A 72 4.99 -7.49 8.13
N ILE A 73 4.45 -6.29 7.89
CA ILE A 73 5.16 -5.23 7.18
C ILE A 73 6.40 -4.81 7.97
N VAL A 74 7.56 -4.85 7.30
CA VAL A 74 8.86 -4.43 7.80
C VAL A 74 9.30 -3.12 7.12
N TYR A 75 8.92 -2.95 5.85
CA TYR A 75 9.21 -1.78 5.05
C TYR A 75 7.93 -1.24 4.43
N LEU A 76 7.67 0.05 4.66
CA LEU A 76 6.59 0.80 4.03
C LEU A 76 7.17 2.05 3.36
N GLU A 77 6.65 2.39 2.18
CA GLU A 77 7.00 3.61 1.47
C GLU A 77 5.73 4.21 0.86
N LEU A 78 5.47 5.47 1.21
CA LEU A 78 4.26 6.22 0.87
C LEU A 78 4.53 7.72 0.67
N SER A 79 5.79 8.08 0.37
CA SER A 79 6.15 9.41 -0.12
C SER A 79 5.33 9.81 -1.36
N GLU A 80 5.24 11.12 -1.61
CA GLU A 80 4.55 11.67 -2.79
C GLU A 80 3.06 11.26 -2.92
N SER A 81 2.41 10.83 -1.83
CA SER A 81 1.04 10.30 -1.90
C SER A 81 -0.09 11.32 -1.65
N GLY A 82 0.24 12.62 -1.68
CA GLY A 82 -0.74 13.69 -1.44
C GLY A 82 -1.37 13.73 -0.05
N LEU A 83 -0.81 12.99 0.92
CA LEU A 83 -1.30 12.92 2.29
C LEU A 83 -1.13 14.27 2.99
N LYS A 84 -2.21 14.77 3.60
CA LYS A 84 -2.22 15.98 4.43
C LYS A 84 -2.43 15.66 5.91
N ARG A 85 -3.10 14.55 6.20
CA ARG A 85 -3.42 14.09 7.55
C ARG A 85 -3.20 12.59 7.63
N ILE A 86 -2.63 12.15 8.73
CA ILE A 86 -2.50 10.75 9.08
C ILE A 86 -3.31 10.56 10.35
N GLU A 87 -4.28 9.64 10.30
CA GLU A 87 -5.09 9.31 11.47
C GLU A 87 -4.22 8.70 12.58
N SER A 88 -4.54 9.01 13.83
CA SER A 88 -3.87 8.37 14.96
C SER A 88 -4.08 6.86 14.88
N GLY A 89 -3.00 6.10 15.02
CA GLY A 89 -3.05 4.65 14.89
C GLY A 89 -3.05 4.13 13.45
N ALA A 90 -2.81 4.97 12.43
CA ALA A 90 -2.70 4.53 11.03
C ALA A 90 -1.78 3.32 10.83
N PHE A 91 -0.71 3.25 11.60
CA PHE A 91 0.32 2.20 11.53
C PHE A 91 0.25 1.19 12.68
N GLN A 92 -0.79 1.22 13.54
CA GLN A 92 -0.85 0.40 14.76
C GLN A 92 -0.79 -1.10 14.51
N ALA A 93 -1.24 -1.54 13.32
CA ALA A 93 -1.21 -2.94 12.93
C ALA A 93 0.22 -3.43 12.63
N MET A 94 1.15 -2.55 12.26
CA MET A 94 2.48 -2.90 11.73
C MET A 94 3.50 -3.13 12.85
N LYS A 95 3.31 -4.21 13.61
CA LYS A 95 4.15 -4.56 14.77
C LYS A 95 5.62 -4.85 14.46
N LYS A 96 5.96 -5.03 13.18
CA LYS A 96 7.32 -5.37 12.71
C LYS A 96 7.98 -4.27 11.88
N ILE A 97 7.39 -3.08 11.80
CA ILE A 97 7.93 -2.01 10.96
C ILE A 97 9.32 -1.59 11.44
N VAL A 98 10.26 -1.54 10.50
CA VAL A 98 11.63 -1.09 10.74
C VAL A 98 11.92 0.17 9.92
N LYS A 99 11.27 0.31 8.76
CA LYS A 99 11.40 1.47 7.87
C LYS A 99 10.03 1.93 7.38
N LEU A 100 9.82 3.24 7.47
CA LEU A 100 8.63 3.99 7.06
C LEU A 100 9.06 5.19 6.21
#